data_AF-A0A286GBN2-F1
#
_entry.id   AF-A0A286GBN2-F1
#
_cell.length_a   1.000
_cell.length_b   1.000
_cell.length_c   1.000
_cell.angle_alpha   90.00
_cell.angle_beta   90.00
_cell.angle_gamma   90.00
#
_symmetry.space_group_name_H-M   'P 1'
#
loop_
_entity.id
_entity.type
_entity.pdbx_description
1 polymer ?
#
loop_
_entity_poly.entity_id
_entity_poly.type
_entity_poly.pdbx_seq_one_letter_code
_entity_poly.pdbx_strand_id
1 'polypeptide(L)'
;MADPETDLTPPEAVLDTVGVGPWPGTWPQDDRYDPELLEHGDRRNVVDRYRYWTVEAIVADLDTRRHPFHVAIENWRHDLNIGTVVRTANAFLAEAVHVVGKKRWNRRGAMVTDRYQHVRHHPDVASLVEWAREAGLPLLAVDNLPGARPLETAELPRACVLLFGQEGSGLSAEARDAADGVLSIAQYGSTRSINAGVAAGIAMHAWIRLHASSSSG
;
A
#
# COMPACT_ATOMS: atom_id res chain seq x y z
N MET A 1 25.18 45.63 -12.20
CA MET A 1 24.02 45.10 -11.46
C MET A 1 23.99 43.61 -11.71
N ALA A 2 24.63 42.85 -10.83
CA ALA A 2 24.58 41.39 -10.85
C ALA A 2 23.47 40.97 -9.89
N ASP A 3 22.53 40.19 -10.38
CA ASP A 3 21.46 39.60 -9.59
C ASP A 3 22.04 38.38 -8.87
N PRO A 4 22.07 38.33 -7.53
CA PRO A 4 22.54 37.15 -6.83
C PRO A 4 21.44 36.11 -6.91
N GLU A 5 21.65 35.05 -7.71
CA GLU A 5 20.93 33.79 -7.57
C GLU A 5 20.96 33.41 -6.11
N THR A 6 19.81 33.59 -5.47
CA THR A 6 19.60 33.27 -4.07
C THR A 6 19.67 31.75 -4.03
N ASP A 7 20.69 31.24 -3.35
CA ASP A 7 20.87 29.83 -3.07
C ASP A 7 19.58 29.26 -2.48
N LEU A 8 18.79 28.60 -3.33
CA LEU A 8 17.52 27.96 -2.97
C LEU A 8 17.75 26.59 -2.31
N THR A 9 18.99 26.26 -1.92
CA THR A 9 19.25 25.08 -1.11
C THR A 9 18.53 25.27 0.22
N PRO A 10 17.48 24.48 0.53
CA PRO A 10 16.80 24.58 1.81
C PRO A 10 17.84 24.34 2.91
N PRO A 11 17.81 25.09 4.03
CA PRO A 11 18.69 24.81 5.15
C PRO A 11 18.52 23.34 5.56
N GLU A 12 19.64 22.65 5.72
CA GLU A 12 19.80 21.20 5.90
C GLU A 12 19.23 20.67 7.26
N ALA A 13 18.22 21.33 7.83
CA ALA A 13 17.82 21.16 9.23
C ALA A 13 16.29 21.14 9.46
N VAL A 14 15.52 20.35 8.69
CA VAL A 14 14.10 20.03 9.03
C VAL A 14 13.78 18.53 8.95
N LEU A 15 14.78 17.64 8.96
CA LEU A 15 14.53 16.19 8.84
C LEU A 15 14.67 15.38 10.14
N ASP A 16 14.84 16.03 11.31
CA ASP A 16 15.28 15.34 12.53
C ASP A 16 14.27 15.17 13.68
N THR A 17 12.97 15.40 13.46
CA THR A 17 11.97 15.33 14.55
C THR A 17 10.75 14.45 14.25
N VAL A 18 10.89 13.37 13.47
CA VAL A 18 9.85 12.33 13.47
C VAL A 18 10.06 11.44 14.69
N GLY A 19 9.21 11.60 15.71
CA GLY A 19 9.21 10.76 16.90
C GLY A 19 8.92 11.51 18.19
N VAL A 20 8.92 10.75 19.28
CA VAL A 20 8.74 11.22 20.65
C VAL A 20 9.89 10.69 21.52
N GLY A 21 10.29 11.46 22.53
CA GLY A 21 11.29 11.03 23.51
C GLY A 21 10.75 9.95 24.46
N PRO A 22 11.50 9.59 25.52
CA PRO A 22 11.04 8.67 26.55
C PRO A 22 9.68 9.06 27.14
N TRP A 23 8.93 8.07 27.61
CA TRP A 23 7.62 8.28 28.21
C TRP A 23 7.72 9.21 29.43
N PRO A 24 6.95 10.33 29.46
CA PRO A 24 6.99 11.24 30.58
C PRO A 24 6.22 10.64 31.78
N GLY A 25 6.93 10.39 32.87
CA GLY A 25 6.31 10.04 34.16
C GLY A 25 6.09 8.53 34.35
N THR A 26 5.00 8.17 35.02
CA THR A 26 4.71 6.77 35.41
C THR A 26 4.35 5.96 34.17
N TRP A 27 5.00 4.80 34.00
CA TRP A 27 4.77 3.94 32.85
C TRP A 27 3.39 3.27 32.91
N PRO A 28 2.68 3.19 31.76
CA PRO A 28 1.45 2.44 31.66
C PRO A 28 1.68 0.96 31.98
N GLN A 29 0.67 0.31 32.59
CA GLN A 29 0.69 -1.12 32.93
C GLN A 29 -0.07 -1.97 31.89
N ASP A 30 -0.23 -1.45 30.67
CA ASP A 30 -0.98 -2.08 29.58
C ASP A 30 0.01 -2.80 28.65
N ASP A 31 -0.24 -4.09 28.38
CA ASP A 31 0.63 -4.97 27.59
C ASP A 31 0.81 -4.53 26.13
N ARG A 32 0.00 -3.57 25.65
CA ARG A 32 0.18 -2.97 24.32
C ARG A 32 1.42 -2.09 24.23
N TYR A 33 1.96 -1.60 25.34
CA TYR A 33 3.10 -0.71 25.35
C TYR A 33 4.42 -1.50 25.39
N ASP A 34 5.36 -1.08 24.54
CA ASP A 34 6.69 -1.65 24.44
C ASP A 34 7.64 -0.96 25.46
N PRO A 35 8.21 -1.71 26.43
CA PRO A 35 9.11 -1.16 27.43
C PRO A 35 10.33 -0.44 26.86
N GLU A 36 10.92 -0.92 25.76
CA GLU A 36 12.10 -0.29 25.16
C GLU A 36 11.74 1.08 24.57
N LEU A 37 10.56 1.18 23.95
CA LEU A 37 10.07 2.45 23.41
C LEU A 37 9.67 3.43 24.51
N LEU A 38 9.09 2.94 25.61
CA LEU A 38 8.80 3.78 26.78
C LEU A 38 10.09 4.34 27.39
N GLU A 39 11.16 3.55 27.46
CA GLU A 39 12.43 3.96 28.06
C GLU A 39 13.24 4.92 27.18
N HIS A 40 13.29 4.67 25.88
CA HIS A 40 14.22 5.36 24.97
C HIS A 40 13.54 6.31 23.99
N GLY A 41 12.21 6.30 23.95
CA GLY A 41 11.40 7.05 22.99
C GLY A 41 11.09 6.26 21.73
N ASP A 42 10.13 6.77 20.97
CA ASP A 42 9.61 6.13 19.75
C ASP A 42 9.84 7.02 18.53
N ARG A 43 10.82 6.64 17.70
CA ARG A 43 11.17 7.32 16.43
C ARG A 43 10.53 6.70 15.19
N ARG A 44 9.64 5.72 15.34
CA ARG A 44 9.00 5.05 14.19
C ARG A 44 8.09 6.02 13.44
N ASN A 45 7.83 5.79 12.16
CA ASN A 45 6.89 6.62 11.41
C ASN A 45 5.44 6.10 11.57
N VAL A 46 4.90 6.23 12.79
CA VAL A 46 3.52 5.86 13.14
C VAL A 46 2.77 7.12 13.59
N VAL A 47 1.45 7.12 13.42
CA VAL A 47 0.60 8.21 13.95
C VAL A 47 0.62 8.24 15.48
N ASP A 48 0.39 9.41 16.06
CA ASP A 48 0.65 9.66 17.49
C ASP A 48 -0.06 8.70 18.45
N ARG A 49 -1.28 8.25 18.11
CA ARG A 49 -2.03 7.31 18.94
C ARG A 49 -1.34 5.95 19.12
N TYR A 50 -0.43 5.59 18.23
CA TYR A 50 0.29 4.31 18.24
C TYR A 50 1.71 4.43 18.81
N ARG A 51 2.08 5.61 19.30
CA ARG A 51 3.40 5.80 19.91
C ARG A 51 3.55 4.86 21.08
N TYR A 52 4.74 4.28 21.18
CA TYR A 52 5.13 3.32 22.19
C TYR A 52 4.40 1.97 22.12
N TRP A 53 3.44 1.77 21.22
CA TRP A 53 2.77 0.48 21.11
C TRP A 53 3.68 -0.56 20.46
N THR A 54 3.57 -1.82 20.87
CA THR A 54 4.19 -2.94 20.17
C THR A 54 3.65 -3.03 18.75
N VAL A 55 4.42 -3.65 17.84
CA VAL A 55 3.99 -3.83 16.45
C VAL A 55 2.70 -4.66 16.42
N GLU A 56 2.61 -5.68 17.27
CA GLU A 56 1.50 -6.60 17.42
C GLU A 56 0.23 -5.86 17.87
N ALA A 57 0.34 -4.95 18.84
CA ALA A 57 -0.79 -4.15 19.30
C ALA A 57 -1.32 -3.20 18.20
N ILE A 58 -0.41 -2.61 17.40
CA ILE A 58 -0.80 -1.77 16.26
C ILE A 58 -1.52 -2.63 15.22
N VAL A 59 -0.97 -3.78 14.84
CA VAL A 59 -1.59 -4.69 13.87
C VAL A 59 -2.98 -5.12 14.34
N ALA A 60 -3.11 -5.54 15.60
CA ALA A 60 -4.39 -5.95 16.17
C ALA A 60 -5.44 -4.84 16.11
N ASP A 61 -5.08 -3.58 16.42
CA ASP A 61 -6.01 -2.46 16.29
C ASP A 61 -6.38 -2.15 14.83
N LEU A 62 -5.42 -2.20 13.91
CA LEU A 62 -5.67 -2.00 12.48
C LEU A 62 -6.66 -3.05 11.96
N ASP A 63 -6.47 -4.33 12.34
CA ASP A 63 -7.27 -5.48 11.91
C ASP A 63 -8.75 -5.35 12.32
N THR A 64 -9.08 -4.59 13.36
CA THR A 64 -10.49 -4.33 13.74
C THR A 64 -11.24 -3.43 12.75
N ARG A 65 -10.54 -2.77 11.82
CA ARG A 65 -11.09 -1.70 10.96
C ARG A 65 -10.67 -1.79 9.51
N ARG A 66 -9.90 -2.82 9.12
CA ARG A 66 -9.42 -2.94 7.74
C ARG A 66 -10.58 -2.95 6.75
N HIS A 67 -10.31 -2.36 5.61
CA HIS A 67 -11.24 -2.37 4.50
C HIS A 67 -11.11 -3.69 3.73
N PRO A 68 -12.22 -4.30 3.31
CA PRO A 68 -12.22 -5.66 2.76
C PRO A 68 -11.69 -5.75 1.31
N PHE A 69 -10.92 -4.76 0.86
CA PHE A 69 -10.22 -4.82 -0.41
C PHE A 69 -8.76 -5.22 -0.20
N HIS A 70 -8.25 -5.94 -1.19
CA HIS A 70 -6.88 -6.42 -1.26
C HIS A 70 -6.18 -5.81 -2.47
N VAL A 71 -4.84 -5.86 -2.45
CA VAL A 71 -4.03 -5.47 -3.61
C VAL A 71 -3.09 -6.60 -3.96
N ALA A 72 -3.02 -6.99 -5.23
CA ALA A 72 -2.08 -7.97 -5.73
C ALA A 72 -1.13 -7.32 -6.74
N ILE A 73 0.16 -7.67 -6.70
CA ILE A 73 1.16 -7.20 -7.65
C ILE A 73 2.09 -8.33 -8.10
N GLU A 74 2.27 -8.44 -9.41
CA GLU A 74 3.20 -9.40 -10.03
C GLU A 74 4.68 -8.99 -9.83
N ASN A 75 5.52 -9.98 -9.51
CA ASN A 75 6.95 -9.83 -9.22
C ASN A 75 7.81 -10.85 -9.97
N TRP A 76 8.04 -10.62 -11.27
CA TRP A 76 8.82 -11.54 -12.12
C TRP A 76 10.27 -11.08 -12.34
N ARG A 77 10.53 -9.77 -12.40
CA ARG A 77 11.81 -9.13 -12.79
C ARG A 77 12.13 -7.94 -11.90
N HIS A 78 11.29 -6.90 -11.91
CA HIS A 78 11.53 -5.64 -11.19
C HIS A 78 10.52 -5.45 -10.06
N ASP A 79 11.03 -5.14 -8.87
CA ASP A 79 10.28 -5.12 -7.61
C ASP A 79 10.19 -3.72 -6.96
N LEU A 80 10.64 -2.68 -7.67
CA LEU A 80 10.79 -1.32 -7.14
C LEU A 80 9.47 -0.72 -6.62
N ASN A 81 8.33 -1.12 -7.21
CA ASN A 81 7.02 -0.60 -6.83
C ASN A 81 6.38 -1.33 -5.65
N ILE A 82 6.84 -2.54 -5.31
CA ILE A 82 6.16 -3.38 -4.31
C ILE A 82 6.17 -2.70 -2.94
N GLY A 83 7.30 -2.09 -2.56
CA GLY A 83 7.36 -1.30 -1.33
C GLY A 83 6.38 -0.13 -1.29
N THR A 84 6.26 0.60 -2.41
CA THR A 84 5.28 1.69 -2.53
C THR A 84 3.85 1.18 -2.39
N VAL A 85 3.52 0.06 -3.06
CA VAL A 85 2.20 -0.58 -2.95
C VAL A 85 1.90 -0.99 -1.52
N VAL A 86 2.84 -1.63 -0.82
CA VAL A 86 2.67 -2.04 0.59
C VAL A 86 2.43 -0.83 1.51
N ARG A 87 3.22 0.23 1.32
CA ARG A 87 3.06 1.47 2.10
C ARG A 87 1.70 2.12 1.87
N THR A 88 1.29 2.25 0.60
CA THR A 88 0.02 2.85 0.24
C THR A 88 -1.17 2.01 0.69
N ALA A 89 -1.08 0.68 0.61
CA ALA A 89 -2.10 -0.24 1.10
C ALA A 89 -2.28 -0.14 2.61
N ASN A 90 -1.20 0.01 3.40
CA ASN A 90 -1.31 0.28 4.83
C ASN A 90 -1.96 1.64 5.11
N ALA A 91 -1.57 2.68 4.37
CA ALA A 91 -2.14 4.03 4.53
C ALA A 91 -3.65 4.08 4.23
N PHE A 92 -4.11 3.34 3.23
CA PHE A 92 -5.53 3.16 2.91
C PHE A 92 -6.19 2.00 3.64
N LEU A 93 -5.50 1.40 4.61
CA LEU A 93 -6.03 0.35 5.48
C LEU A 93 -6.63 -0.85 4.73
N ALA A 94 -6.01 -1.25 3.61
CA ALA A 94 -6.34 -2.45 2.87
C ALA A 94 -6.18 -3.70 3.75
N GLU A 95 -6.97 -4.73 3.45
CA GLU A 95 -6.97 -6.00 4.18
C GLU A 95 -5.62 -6.70 4.10
N ALA A 96 -5.09 -6.89 2.88
CA ALA A 96 -3.77 -7.45 2.65
C ALA A 96 -3.18 -7.05 1.29
N VAL A 97 -1.86 -7.20 1.18
CA VAL A 97 -1.12 -7.13 -0.07
C VAL A 97 -0.63 -8.51 -0.48
N HIS A 98 -0.79 -8.86 -1.74
CA HIS A 98 -0.41 -10.13 -2.32
C HIS A 98 0.73 -9.91 -3.30
N VAL A 99 1.86 -10.59 -3.07
CA VAL A 99 3.01 -10.59 -3.98
C VAL A 99 3.00 -11.89 -4.75
N VAL A 100 2.88 -11.80 -6.07
CA VAL A 100 2.77 -12.95 -6.98
C VAL A 100 4.08 -13.18 -7.70
N GLY A 101 4.59 -14.42 -7.72
CA GLY A 101 5.88 -14.75 -8.34
C GLY A 101 7.01 -14.81 -7.33
N LYS A 102 8.07 -14.00 -7.52
CA LYS A 102 9.23 -14.02 -6.63
C LYS A 102 8.85 -13.61 -5.20
N LYS A 103 9.22 -14.45 -4.23
CA LYS A 103 8.97 -14.21 -2.81
C LYS A 103 9.72 -12.99 -2.25
N ARG A 104 10.94 -12.74 -2.72
CA ARG A 104 11.77 -11.62 -2.28
C ARG A 104 11.49 -10.41 -3.16
N TRP A 105 11.43 -9.24 -2.52
CA TRP A 105 11.19 -7.95 -3.15
C TRP A 105 11.88 -6.84 -2.35
N ASN A 106 12.13 -5.71 -3.01
CA ASN A 106 12.78 -4.54 -2.46
C ASN A 106 11.88 -3.79 -1.47
N ARG A 107 12.20 -3.92 -0.18
CA ARG A 107 11.43 -3.32 0.92
C ARG A 107 11.70 -1.83 1.16
N ARG A 108 12.67 -1.23 0.46
CA ARG A 108 13.07 0.17 0.68
C ARG A 108 11.88 1.13 0.55
N GLY A 109 11.04 0.94 -0.47
CA GLY A 109 9.85 1.77 -0.69
C GLY A 109 8.78 1.63 0.40
N ALA A 110 8.78 0.53 1.16
CA ALA A 110 7.81 0.30 2.23
C ALA A 110 8.09 1.15 3.47
N MET A 111 9.33 1.63 3.66
CA MET A 111 9.71 2.43 4.83
C MET A 111 9.32 1.76 6.17
N VAL A 112 9.57 0.45 6.29
CA VAL A 112 9.25 -0.39 7.46
C VAL A 112 7.74 -0.62 7.70
N THR A 113 6.88 -0.04 6.86
CA THR A 113 5.42 -0.20 6.93
C THR A 113 4.98 -1.64 6.68
N ASP A 114 5.84 -2.46 6.06
CA ASP A 114 5.61 -3.90 5.87
C ASP A 114 5.42 -4.66 7.19
N ARG A 115 5.88 -4.11 8.33
CA ARG A 115 5.64 -4.69 9.66
C ARG A 115 4.19 -4.57 10.14
N TYR A 116 3.43 -3.60 9.63
CA TYR A 116 2.06 -3.29 10.05
C TYR A 116 1.00 -3.71 9.02
N GLN A 117 1.42 -4.38 7.94
CA GLN A 117 0.56 -4.78 6.84
C GLN A 117 0.69 -6.29 6.60
N HIS A 118 -0.43 -6.95 6.36
CA HIS A 118 -0.47 -8.34 5.96
C HIS A 118 0.05 -8.47 4.53
N VAL A 119 1.22 -9.10 4.37
CA VAL A 119 1.81 -9.40 3.06
C VAL A 119 1.79 -10.91 2.84
N ARG A 120 1.01 -11.33 1.86
CA ARG A 120 0.86 -12.73 1.44
C ARG A 120 1.67 -12.99 0.18
N HIS A 121 2.30 -14.16 0.09
CA HIS A 121 3.08 -14.56 -1.07
C HIS A 121 2.35 -15.68 -1.81
N HIS A 122 2.30 -15.56 -3.13
CA HIS A 122 1.80 -16.57 -4.06
C HIS A 122 2.91 -16.92 -5.05
N PRO A 123 3.24 -18.20 -5.28
CA PRO A 123 4.27 -18.58 -6.24
C PRO A 123 3.92 -18.19 -7.68
N ASP A 124 2.64 -18.07 -8.02
CA ASP A 124 2.16 -17.78 -9.38
C ASP A 124 0.73 -17.21 -9.41
N VAL A 125 0.23 -16.87 -10.60
CA VAL A 125 -1.13 -16.33 -10.77
C VAL A 125 -2.18 -17.36 -10.38
N ALA A 126 -1.98 -18.64 -10.69
CA ALA A 126 -2.94 -19.70 -10.39
C ALA A 126 -3.21 -19.83 -8.88
N SER A 127 -2.17 -19.77 -8.06
CA SER A 127 -2.28 -19.77 -6.59
C SER A 127 -2.96 -18.52 -6.03
N LEU A 128 -2.78 -17.35 -6.64
CA LEU A 128 -3.57 -16.17 -6.29
C LEU A 128 -5.06 -16.37 -6.60
N VAL A 129 -5.38 -16.93 -7.78
CA VAL A 129 -6.75 -17.16 -8.24
C VAL A 129 -7.47 -18.17 -7.35
N GLU A 130 -6.80 -19.27 -7.01
CA GLU A 130 -7.32 -20.27 -6.07
C GLU A 130 -7.67 -19.62 -4.73
N TRP A 131 -6.72 -18.87 -4.15
CA TRP A 131 -6.95 -18.15 -2.90
C TRP A 131 -8.12 -17.15 -2.99
N ALA A 132 -8.20 -16.36 -4.08
CA ALA A 132 -9.24 -15.37 -4.26
C ALA A 132 -10.62 -16.02 -4.39
N ARG A 133 -10.71 -17.16 -5.10
CA ARG A 133 -11.94 -17.95 -5.21
C ARG A 133 -12.37 -18.51 -3.86
N GLU A 134 -11.44 -19.08 -3.09
CA GLU A 134 -11.72 -19.59 -1.74
C GLU A 134 -12.21 -18.47 -0.80
N ALA A 135 -11.64 -17.28 -0.92
CA ALA A 135 -12.05 -16.10 -0.18
C ALA A 135 -13.36 -15.45 -0.69
N GLY A 136 -13.88 -15.89 -1.84
CA GLY A 136 -15.07 -15.30 -2.47
C GLY A 136 -14.85 -13.87 -2.98
N LEU A 137 -13.62 -13.53 -3.38
CA LEU A 137 -13.24 -12.18 -3.79
C LEU A 137 -13.00 -12.09 -5.31
N PRO A 138 -13.65 -11.16 -6.03
CA PRO A 138 -13.37 -10.94 -7.45
C PRO A 138 -11.98 -10.31 -7.65
N LEU A 139 -11.27 -10.77 -8.69
CA LEU A 139 -10.01 -10.21 -9.17
C LEU A 139 -10.29 -9.12 -10.22
N LEU A 140 -9.96 -7.87 -9.91
CA LEU A 140 -10.07 -6.75 -10.83
C LEU A 140 -8.69 -6.31 -11.28
N ALA A 141 -8.34 -6.63 -12.52
CA ALA A 141 -7.10 -6.22 -13.15
C ALA A 141 -7.10 -4.71 -13.45
N VAL A 142 -5.96 -4.06 -13.27
CA VAL A 142 -5.75 -2.66 -13.67
C VAL A 142 -4.60 -2.57 -14.66
N ASP A 143 -4.92 -2.35 -15.94
CA ASP A 143 -3.96 -2.23 -17.04
C ASP A 143 -4.61 -1.48 -18.22
N ASN A 144 -3.81 -0.87 -19.10
CA ASN A 144 -4.28 -0.09 -20.24
C ASN A 144 -4.50 -1.00 -21.47
N LEU A 145 -5.47 -1.92 -21.36
CA LEU A 145 -5.77 -2.91 -22.41
C LEU A 145 -7.00 -2.52 -23.23
N PRO A 146 -7.07 -2.91 -24.52
CA PRO A 146 -8.29 -2.76 -25.31
C PRO A 146 -9.50 -3.40 -24.61
N GLY A 147 -10.60 -2.65 -24.50
CA GLY A 147 -11.82 -3.13 -23.84
C GLY A 147 -11.85 -2.96 -22.31
N ALA A 148 -10.78 -2.45 -21.70
CA ALA A 148 -10.78 -2.09 -20.29
C ALA A 148 -11.82 -0.98 -19.99
N ARG A 149 -12.49 -1.09 -18.85
CA ARG A 149 -13.46 -0.09 -18.41
C ARG A 149 -12.74 1.07 -17.69
N PRO A 150 -13.14 2.32 -17.90
CA PRO A 150 -12.55 3.45 -17.15
C PRO A 150 -12.75 3.27 -15.64
N LEU A 151 -11.66 3.36 -14.88
CA LEU A 151 -11.68 3.24 -13.42
C LEU A 151 -12.48 4.38 -12.78
N GLU A 152 -12.46 5.56 -13.39
CA GLU A 152 -13.08 6.79 -12.90
C GLU A 152 -14.61 6.69 -12.79
N THR A 153 -15.22 5.82 -13.59
CA THR A 153 -16.67 5.57 -13.63
C THR A 153 -17.04 4.14 -13.25
N ALA A 154 -16.06 3.30 -12.92
CA ALA A 154 -16.31 1.92 -12.54
C ALA A 154 -16.94 1.83 -11.14
N GLU A 155 -17.99 1.02 -11.03
CA GLU A 155 -18.46 0.54 -9.73
C GLU A 155 -17.51 -0.55 -9.24
N LEU A 156 -16.72 -0.24 -8.21
CA LEU A 156 -15.84 -1.21 -7.56
C LEU A 156 -16.63 -1.99 -6.51
N PRO A 157 -16.56 -3.33 -6.46
CA PRO A 157 -17.11 -4.11 -5.36
C PRO A 157 -16.49 -3.69 -4.03
N ARG A 158 -17.26 -3.80 -2.95
CA ARG A 158 -16.76 -3.49 -1.60
C ARG A 158 -15.62 -4.43 -1.21
N ALA A 159 -15.77 -5.73 -1.46
CA ALA A 159 -14.72 -6.71 -1.23
C ALA A 159 -14.18 -7.20 -2.58
N CYS A 160 -12.88 -7.04 -2.83
CA CYS A 160 -12.24 -7.41 -4.10
C CYS A 160 -10.72 -7.47 -3.95
N VAL A 161 -10.04 -7.97 -4.98
CA VAL A 161 -8.59 -7.85 -5.15
C VAL A 161 -8.31 -6.97 -6.35
N LEU A 162 -7.59 -5.86 -6.14
CA LEU A 162 -7.08 -5.03 -7.22
C LEU A 162 -5.73 -5.60 -7.70
N LEU A 163 -5.68 -6.12 -8.92
CA LEU A 163 -4.53 -6.84 -9.47
C LEU A 163 -3.72 -5.97 -10.44
N PHE A 164 -2.42 -5.83 -10.15
CA PHE A 164 -1.45 -5.07 -10.92
C PHE A 164 -0.39 -5.96 -11.52
N GLY A 165 -0.03 -5.67 -12.76
CA GLY A 165 1.10 -6.29 -13.41
C GLY A 165 2.43 -5.76 -12.89
N GLN A 166 3.49 -6.33 -13.43
CA GLN A 166 4.83 -5.84 -13.15
C GLN A 166 5.17 -4.62 -14.01
N GLU A 167 6.05 -3.76 -13.50
CA GLU A 167 6.72 -2.71 -14.26
C GLU A 167 7.27 -3.22 -15.61
N GLY A 168 7.02 -2.43 -16.67
CA GLY A 168 7.48 -2.67 -18.03
C GLY A 168 6.46 -3.42 -18.88
N SER A 169 6.21 -4.70 -18.60
CA SER A 169 5.34 -5.55 -19.41
C SER A 169 3.85 -5.42 -19.07
N GLY A 170 3.50 -4.82 -17.94
CA GLY A 170 2.12 -4.83 -17.42
C GLY A 170 1.74 -6.21 -16.93
N LEU A 171 0.44 -6.52 -17.00
CA LEU A 171 -0.11 -7.82 -16.57
C LEU A 171 0.37 -8.96 -17.48
N SER A 172 0.65 -10.11 -16.90
CA SER A 172 0.79 -11.37 -17.64
C SER A 172 -0.51 -11.76 -18.35
N ALA A 173 -0.42 -12.61 -19.38
CA ALA A 173 -1.62 -13.10 -20.08
C ALA A 173 -2.50 -13.91 -19.13
N GLU A 174 -1.87 -14.73 -18.29
CA GLU A 174 -2.50 -15.53 -17.27
C GLU A 174 -3.29 -14.67 -16.27
N ALA A 175 -2.71 -13.56 -15.82
CA ALA A 175 -3.39 -12.62 -14.93
C ALA A 175 -4.58 -11.90 -15.59
N ARG A 176 -4.48 -11.61 -16.90
CA ARG A 176 -5.57 -10.98 -17.67
C ARG A 176 -6.73 -11.95 -17.85
N ASP A 177 -6.44 -13.18 -18.24
CA ASP A 177 -7.44 -14.21 -18.52
C ASP A 177 -8.16 -14.67 -17.24
N ALA A 178 -7.49 -14.58 -16.08
CA ALA A 178 -8.05 -14.94 -14.80
C ALA A 178 -8.84 -13.80 -14.10
N ALA A 179 -8.76 -12.57 -14.59
CA ALA A 179 -9.44 -11.44 -13.98
C ALA A 179 -10.94 -11.44 -14.30
N ASP A 180 -11.78 -11.14 -13.31
CA ASP A 180 -13.24 -10.97 -13.46
C ASP A 180 -13.61 -9.67 -14.20
N GLY A 181 -12.64 -8.77 -14.35
CA GLY A 181 -12.76 -7.57 -15.16
C GLY A 181 -11.46 -6.79 -15.24
N VAL A 182 -11.30 -6.02 -16.31
CA VAL A 182 -10.14 -5.14 -16.52
C VAL A 182 -10.59 -3.69 -16.45
N LEU A 183 -9.87 -2.91 -15.66
CA LEU A 183 -10.03 -1.48 -15.47
C LEU A 183 -8.82 -0.74 -16.03
N SER A 184 -9.03 0.46 -16.55
CA SER A 184 -7.97 1.34 -17.05
C SER A 184 -8.05 2.70 -16.38
N ILE A 185 -6.89 3.28 -16.06
CA ILE A 185 -6.79 4.68 -15.64
C ILE A 185 -6.65 5.54 -16.89
N ALA A 186 -7.49 6.57 -17.01
CA ALA A 186 -7.45 7.48 -18.15
C ALA A 186 -6.11 8.20 -18.25
N GLN A 187 -5.51 8.18 -19.44
CA GLN A 187 -4.22 8.79 -19.73
C GLN A 187 -4.33 9.64 -20.99
N TYR A 188 -3.83 10.87 -20.93
CA TYR A 188 -3.91 11.85 -22.02
C TYR A 188 -2.52 12.34 -22.48
N GLY A 189 -1.46 11.79 -21.91
CA GLY A 189 -0.07 12.14 -22.21
C GLY A 189 0.54 11.29 -23.33
N SER A 190 1.83 11.48 -23.57
CA SER A 190 2.61 10.79 -24.61
C SER A 190 3.21 9.45 -24.14
N THR A 191 3.14 9.12 -22.85
CA THR A 191 3.67 7.88 -22.29
C THR A 191 2.72 6.72 -22.55
N ARG A 192 3.27 5.51 -22.68
CA ARG A 192 2.48 4.29 -22.90
C ARG A 192 1.71 3.85 -21.65
N SER A 193 2.25 4.15 -20.47
CA SER A 193 1.69 3.78 -19.19
C SER A 193 2.15 4.74 -18.09
N ILE A 194 1.46 4.68 -16.95
CA ILE A 194 1.89 5.24 -15.67
C ILE A 194 2.67 4.20 -14.87
N ASN A 195 3.46 4.65 -13.89
CA ASN A 195 4.16 3.78 -12.95
C ASN A 195 3.18 2.86 -12.19
N ALA A 196 3.52 1.57 -12.01
CA ALA A 196 2.60 0.62 -11.40
C ALA A 196 2.26 0.93 -9.92
N GLY A 197 3.20 1.48 -9.15
CA GLY A 197 2.92 1.92 -7.78
C GLY A 197 1.95 3.09 -7.72
N VAL A 198 2.07 4.04 -8.67
CA VAL A 198 1.12 5.16 -8.83
C VAL A 198 -0.25 4.65 -9.26
N ALA A 199 -0.32 3.72 -10.22
CA ALA A 199 -1.57 3.10 -10.65
C ALA A 199 -2.29 2.43 -9.49
N ALA A 200 -1.54 1.69 -8.66
CA ALA A 200 -2.08 1.05 -7.46
C ALA A 200 -2.63 2.07 -6.46
N GLY A 201 -1.92 3.18 -6.24
CA GLY A 201 -2.40 4.27 -5.39
C GLY A 201 -3.70 4.90 -5.90
N ILE A 202 -3.81 5.16 -7.21
CA ILE A 202 -5.02 5.72 -7.83
C ILE A 202 -6.20 4.76 -7.66
N ALA A 203 -6.01 3.46 -7.90
CA ALA A 203 -7.06 2.46 -7.77
C ALA A 203 -7.52 2.23 -6.33
N MET A 204 -6.58 2.15 -5.38
CA MET A 204 -6.93 2.09 -3.97
C MET A 204 -7.71 3.34 -3.55
N HIS A 205 -7.27 4.54 -3.95
CA HIS A 205 -7.99 5.77 -3.62
C HIS A 205 -9.37 5.85 -4.30
N ALA A 206 -9.53 5.32 -5.52
CA ALA A 206 -10.83 5.20 -6.18
C ALA A 206 -11.78 4.31 -5.36
N TRP A 207 -11.29 3.19 -4.83
CA TRP A 207 -12.05 2.34 -3.91
C TRP A 207 -12.43 3.10 -2.62
N ILE A 208 -11.46 3.79 -2.01
CA ILE A 208 -11.68 4.60 -0.78
C ILE A 208 -12.78 5.62 -1.00
N ARG A 209 -12.73 6.36 -2.11
CA ARG A 209 -13.78 7.34 -2.46
C ARG A 209 -15.18 6.76 -2.55
N LEU A 210 -15.32 5.50 -2.97
CA LEU A 210 -16.62 4.84 -3.11
C LEU A 210 -17.11 4.25 -1.79
N HIS A 211 -16.22 3.71 -0.96
CA HIS A 211 -16.60 2.83 0.15
C HIS A 211 -16.19 3.31 1.54
N ALA A 212 -15.12 4.09 1.63
CA ALA A 212 -14.69 4.66 2.91
C ALA A 212 -15.52 5.92 3.16
N SER A 213 -16.69 5.74 3.77
CA SER A 213 -17.37 6.85 4.43
C SER A 213 -16.43 7.47 5.45
N SER A 214 -16.30 8.79 5.45
CA SER A 214 -15.72 9.54 6.55
C SER A 214 -16.57 9.30 7.79
N SER A 215 -16.29 8.24 8.53
CA SER A 215 -16.72 8.13 9.92
C SER A 215 -15.96 9.22 10.64
N SER A 216 -16.61 10.37 10.81
CA SER A 216 -16.18 11.40 11.75
C SER A 216 -16.01 10.73 13.11
N GLY A 217 -14.77 10.37 13.43
CA GLY A 217 -14.33 9.96 14.76
C GLY A 217 -13.50 11.08 15.34
#